data_AF-A0A9J6EBB6-F1
#
_entry.id   AF-A0A9J6EBB6-F1
#
_cell.length_a   1.000
_cell.length_b   1.000
_cell.length_c   1.000
_cell.angle_alpha   90.00
_cell.angle_beta   90.00
_cell.angle_gamma   90.00
#
_symmetry.space_group_name_H-M   'P 1'
#
loop_
_entity.id
_entity.type
_entity.pdbx_description
1 polymer ?
#
loop_
_entity_poly.entity_id
_entity_poly.type
_entity_poly.pdbx_seq_one_letter_code
_entity_poly.pdbx_strand_id
1 'polypeptide(L)'
;MKRYLNFSLLSDENTLKGGVVVQSPSVFSAIFEVHAKHGDQVTHDIAGTLCVQALVDYMSSDLLISLLGGSRELATDSAFKRCFSDVYRFYDVAINAYFHQPLSLEVADIGRVVTLVNQTFFSRISGGNAASSTSARGGLSESSSAPSHRQSNIDVALTGFSELNASKFAQLYDHFPQVTASSIRNWMELAAFAAAGGKSPTGTPLWDFLSENFGRATGKYWDFRLNLAHMEDPFYVTNVSTAILVAGVGARIVGALYYDHVAARGMNNMAKIYADNQACLSPGSGSESQDLEIQGAIASVDVAWAALKSSSESSGSPKNFSAADNVLFFSFFCYLFCGDPDGERMCNVPLQHSTTFSGAFGCGSGSFMNPQKKCIMTE
;
A
#
# COMPACT_ATOMS: atom_id res chain seq x y z
N MET A 1 28.52 -23.14 11.84
CA MET A 1 27.68 -23.00 10.61
C MET A 1 28.12 -23.83 9.41
N LYS A 2 29.41 -24.16 9.21
CA LYS A 2 29.92 -24.93 8.04
C LYS A 2 29.32 -26.33 7.77
N ARG A 3 28.52 -26.90 8.68
CA ARG A 3 27.90 -28.23 8.50
C ARG A 3 26.47 -28.22 7.95
N TYR A 4 25.82 -27.06 7.79
CA TYR A 4 24.38 -27.03 7.52
C TYR A 4 23.93 -26.61 6.12
N LEU A 5 24.79 -26.07 5.26
CA LEU A 5 24.34 -25.55 3.96
C LEU A 5 25.36 -25.90 2.87
N ASN A 6 25.09 -27.02 2.18
CA ASN A 6 25.75 -27.40 0.94
C ASN A 6 24.95 -26.76 -0.21
N PHE A 7 25.58 -26.02 -1.12
CA PHE A 7 24.90 -25.35 -2.24
C PHE A 7 24.25 -26.32 -3.25
N SER A 8 24.42 -27.64 -3.05
CA SER A 8 23.67 -28.72 -3.72
C SER A 8 22.20 -28.85 -3.27
N LEU A 9 21.66 -27.83 -2.59
CA LEU A 9 20.29 -27.76 -2.06
C LEU A 9 19.36 -26.88 -2.91
N LEU A 10 19.78 -26.28 -4.02
CA LEU A 10 18.80 -25.62 -4.92
C LEU A 10 18.10 -26.70 -5.76
N SER A 11 16.77 -26.80 -5.68
CA SER A 11 15.99 -27.67 -6.58
C SER A 11 15.82 -27.02 -7.95
N ASP A 12 15.67 -25.69 -7.97
CA ASP A 12 15.47 -24.81 -9.13
C ASP A 12 16.11 -23.42 -8.84
N GLU A 13 16.17 -22.50 -9.81
CA GLU A 13 16.96 -21.24 -9.74
C GLU A 13 16.73 -20.38 -8.47
N ASN A 14 15.57 -20.49 -7.81
CA ASN A 14 15.22 -19.69 -6.63
C ASN A 14 14.71 -20.49 -5.41
N THR A 15 14.78 -21.83 -5.41
CA THR A 15 14.14 -22.65 -4.37
C THR A 15 15.13 -23.60 -3.70
N LEU A 16 15.27 -23.51 -2.38
CA LEU A 16 16.05 -24.47 -1.58
C LEU A 16 15.23 -25.74 -1.31
N LYS A 17 15.92 -26.88 -1.13
CA LYS A 17 15.31 -28.16 -0.72
C LYS A 17 14.54 -27.94 0.58
N GLY A 18 13.25 -28.22 0.55
CA GLY A 18 12.29 -27.89 1.61
C GLY A 18 11.27 -26.81 1.21
N GLY A 19 11.35 -26.27 0.00
CA GLY A 19 10.37 -25.30 -0.52
C GLY A 19 10.60 -23.86 -0.06
N VAL A 20 11.80 -23.54 0.45
CA VAL A 20 12.14 -22.17 0.84
C VAL A 20 12.49 -21.35 -0.40
N VAL A 21 11.72 -20.31 -0.66
CA VAL A 21 11.92 -19.39 -1.79
C VAL A 21 12.95 -18.32 -1.40
N VAL A 22 14.00 -18.18 -2.19
CA VAL A 22 15.05 -17.16 -2.02
C VAL A 22 14.71 -15.97 -2.92
N GLN A 23 14.30 -14.85 -2.32
CA GLN A 23 13.89 -13.65 -3.07
C GLN A 23 15.05 -12.96 -3.81
N SER A 24 16.29 -13.11 -3.34
CA SER A 24 17.47 -12.50 -3.96
C SER A 24 18.68 -13.42 -3.88
N PRO A 25 18.82 -14.39 -4.81
CA PRO A 25 19.90 -15.39 -4.77
C PRO A 25 21.31 -14.78 -4.80
N SER A 26 21.48 -13.68 -5.53
CA SER A 26 22.75 -12.95 -5.62
C SER A 26 23.14 -12.33 -4.28
N VAL A 27 22.20 -11.65 -3.60
CA VAL A 27 22.41 -11.09 -2.26
C VAL A 27 22.69 -12.19 -1.25
N PHE A 28 21.91 -13.27 -1.28
CA PHE A 28 22.11 -14.42 -0.41
C PHE A 28 23.52 -15.00 -0.57
N SER A 29 23.97 -15.20 -1.80
CA SER A 29 25.32 -15.71 -2.11
C SER A 29 26.42 -14.75 -1.62
N ALA A 30 26.26 -13.44 -1.85
CA ALA A 30 27.21 -12.43 -1.39
C ALA A 30 27.36 -12.41 0.14
N ILE A 31 26.27 -12.62 0.90
CA ILE A 31 26.32 -12.72 2.37
C ILE A 31 27.23 -13.89 2.80
N PHE A 32 27.16 -15.05 2.13
CA PHE A 32 28.04 -16.18 2.43
C PHE A 32 29.50 -15.90 2.07
N GLU A 33 29.75 -15.24 0.94
CA GLU A 33 31.10 -14.86 0.54
C GLU A 33 31.73 -13.91 1.56
N VAL A 34 30.97 -12.90 2.02
CA VAL A 34 31.40 -11.98 3.08
C VAL A 34 31.68 -12.75 4.38
N HIS A 35 30.77 -13.64 4.79
CA HIS A 35 30.97 -14.45 6.00
C HIS A 35 32.21 -15.36 5.88
N ALA A 36 32.40 -16.04 4.74
CA ALA A 36 33.53 -16.92 4.50
C ALA A 36 34.86 -16.16 4.48
N LYS A 37 34.86 -14.93 3.96
CA LYS A 37 36.04 -14.07 3.86
C LYS A 37 36.43 -13.41 5.19
N HIS A 38 35.45 -12.99 5.97
CA HIS A 38 35.67 -12.18 7.17
C HIS A 38 35.52 -12.94 8.49
N GLY A 39 35.01 -14.18 8.45
CA GLY A 39 34.88 -15.08 9.58
C GLY A 39 33.74 -14.73 10.55
N ASP A 40 33.68 -15.49 11.63
CA ASP A 40 32.59 -15.42 12.62
C ASP A 40 32.58 -14.08 13.37
N GLN A 41 33.76 -13.51 13.65
CA GLN A 41 33.88 -12.27 14.43
C GLN A 41 33.22 -11.08 13.73
N VAL A 42 33.51 -10.86 12.45
CA VAL A 42 32.92 -9.72 11.70
C VAL A 42 31.41 -9.88 11.57
N THR A 43 30.93 -11.11 11.41
CA THR A 43 29.49 -11.39 11.36
C THR A 43 28.83 -11.10 12.71
N HIS A 44 29.48 -11.49 13.80
CA HIS A 44 29.05 -11.18 15.16
C HIS A 44 29.02 -9.66 15.41
N ASP A 45 30.04 -8.93 14.96
CA ASP A 45 30.11 -7.47 15.13
C ASP A 45 29.03 -6.73 14.32
N ILE A 46 28.74 -7.18 13.09
CA ILE A 46 27.63 -6.66 12.28
C ILE A 46 26.29 -6.95 12.96
N ALA A 47 26.06 -8.18 13.41
CA ALA A 47 24.83 -8.56 14.10
C ALA A 47 24.66 -7.75 15.41
N GLY A 48 25.74 -7.59 16.18
CA GLY A 48 25.77 -6.76 17.37
C GLY A 48 25.42 -5.30 17.07
N THR A 49 25.98 -4.75 15.98
CA THR A 49 25.68 -3.38 15.53
C THR A 49 24.22 -3.20 15.15
N LEU A 50 23.63 -4.14 14.39
CA LEU A 50 22.22 -4.11 14.00
C LEU A 50 21.29 -4.22 15.23
N CYS A 51 21.65 -5.08 16.20
CA CYS A 51 20.92 -5.18 17.47
C CYS A 51 20.99 -3.87 18.27
N VAL A 52 22.16 -3.24 18.38
CA VAL A 52 22.32 -1.94 19.05
C VAL A 52 21.53 -0.86 18.31
N GLN A 53 21.58 -0.83 16.98
CA GLN A 53 20.82 0.12 16.16
C GLN A 53 19.31 -0.03 16.37
N ALA A 54 18.80 -1.25 16.48
CA ALA A 54 17.38 -1.49 16.78
C ALA A 54 16.99 -1.07 18.21
N LEU A 55 17.95 -1.03 19.14
CA LEU A 55 17.72 -0.67 20.54
C LEU A 55 18.02 0.80 20.86
N VAL A 56 18.73 1.51 19.98
CA VAL A 56 19.20 2.89 20.19
C VAL A 56 18.07 3.83 20.61
N ASP A 57 16.88 3.65 20.03
CA ASP A 57 15.70 4.45 20.31
C ASP A 57 15.16 4.30 21.74
N TYR A 58 15.56 3.24 22.46
CA TYR A 58 15.18 2.97 23.85
C TYR A 58 16.30 3.24 24.86
N MET A 59 17.47 3.68 24.40
CA MET A 59 18.59 3.99 25.28
C MET A 59 18.44 5.39 25.89
N SER A 60 19.27 5.72 26.88
CA SER A 60 19.24 7.04 27.54
C SER A 60 19.41 8.18 26.52
N SER A 61 18.71 9.29 26.74
CA SER A 61 18.79 10.47 25.87
C SER A 61 20.22 10.97 25.64
N ASP A 62 21.11 10.85 26.62
CA ASP A 62 22.51 11.26 26.49
C ASP A 62 23.28 10.44 25.43
N LEU A 63 22.97 9.14 25.31
CA LEU A 63 23.57 8.26 24.30
C LEU A 63 23.02 8.58 22.91
N LEU A 64 21.70 8.81 22.81
CA LEU A 64 21.03 9.25 21.59
C LEU A 64 21.59 10.58 21.09
N ILE A 65 21.75 11.57 21.98
CA ILE A 65 22.36 12.86 21.67
C ILE A 65 23.80 12.70 21.21
N SER A 66 24.57 11.83 21.86
CA SER A 66 25.97 11.55 21.46
C SER A 66 26.06 10.89 20.08
N LEU A 67 25.14 9.98 19.75
CA LEU A 67 25.10 9.28 18.46
C LEU A 67 24.58 10.17 17.33
N LEU A 68 23.64 11.08 17.61
CA LEU A 68 23.01 11.97 16.62
C LEU A 68 23.76 13.31 16.45
N GLY A 69 25.00 13.42 16.94
CA GLY A 69 25.82 14.61 16.75
C GLY A 69 25.38 15.85 17.54
N GLY A 70 24.73 15.66 18.70
CA GLY A 70 24.49 16.72 19.69
C GLY A 70 23.15 17.46 19.59
N SER A 71 22.25 17.12 18.68
CA SER A 71 20.96 17.80 18.59
C SER A 71 19.97 17.31 19.66
N ARG A 72 19.78 18.13 20.70
CA ARG A 72 18.78 17.88 21.76
C ARG A 72 17.34 17.93 21.24
N GLU A 73 17.06 18.82 20.28
CA GLU A 73 15.72 19.04 19.74
C GLU A 73 15.22 17.82 18.94
N LEU A 74 16.11 17.23 18.14
CA LEU A 74 15.89 15.94 17.45
C LEU A 74 15.75 14.77 18.42
N ALA A 75 16.26 14.86 19.65
CA ALA A 75 16.17 13.78 20.64
C ALA A 75 14.87 13.83 21.48
N THR A 76 14.30 15.02 21.72
CA THR A 76 13.13 15.19 22.61
C THR A 76 11.78 15.20 21.90
N ASP A 77 11.61 15.92 20.77
CA ASP A 77 10.34 15.91 20.00
C ASP A 77 10.05 14.52 19.38
N SER A 78 11.12 13.74 19.21
CA SER A 78 11.07 12.37 18.72
C SER A 78 10.71 11.34 19.78
N ALA A 79 10.89 11.58 21.08
CA ALA A 79 10.70 10.53 22.09
C ALA A 79 9.23 10.10 22.21
N PHE A 80 8.31 11.07 22.26
CA PHE A 80 6.87 10.79 22.25
C PHE A 80 6.42 10.16 20.93
N LYS A 81 6.84 10.72 19.79
CA LYS A 81 6.51 10.19 18.46
C LYS A 81 7.02 8.76 18.25
N ARG A 82 8.24 8.45 18.73
CA ARG A 82 8.81 7.10 18.71
C ARG A 82 8.03 6.15 19.60
N CYS A 83 7.80 6.51 20.86
CA CYS A 83 7.03 5.70 21.78
C CYS A 83 5.61 5.44 21.24
N PHE A 84 4.95 6.46 20.70
CA PHE A 84 3.66 6.31 20.05
C PHE A 84 3.73 5.40 18.83
N SER A 85 4.74 5.54 17.96
CA SER A 85 4.94 4.66 16.81
C SER A 85 5.14 3.20 17.22
N ASP A 86 5.85 2.93 18.31
CA ASP A 86 6.08 1.58 18.80
C ASP A 86 4.84 0.98 19.45
N VAL A 87 4.16 1.74 20.30
CA VAL A 87 2.88 1.31 20.87
C VAL A 87 1.90 1.08 19.72
N TYR A 88 1.81 1.97 18.74
CA TYR A 88 0.99 1.79 17.54
C TYR A 88 1.38 0.53 16.77
N ARG A 89 2.66 0.20 16.63
CA ARG A 89 3.10 -1.00 15.90
C ARG A 89 2.61 -2.32 16.51
N PHE A 90 2.53 -2.39 17.84
CA PHE A 90 2.14 -3.61 18.56
C PHE A 90 0.69 -3.61 19.04
N TYR A 91 0.11 -2.42 19.19
CA TYR A 91 -1.21 -2.18 19.75
C TYR A 91 -2.08 -1.35 18.79
N ASP A 92 -1.86 -1.42 17.48
CA ASP A 92 -2.65 -0.71 16.45
C ASP A 92 -4.14 -0.96 16.63
N VAL A 93 -4.55 -2.22 16.86
CA VAL A 93 -5.95 -2.58 17.09
C VAL A 93 -6.53 -1.89 18.30
N ALA A 94 -5.79 -1.91 19.41
CA ALA A 94 -6.20 -1.27 20.66
C ALA A 94 -6.34 0.23 20.52
N ILE A 95 -5.35 0.85 19.91
CA ILE A 95 -5.33 2.27 19.65
C ILE A 95 -6.49 2.64 18.71
N ASN A 96 -6.65 1.92 17.60
CA ASN A 96 -7.71 2.18 16.65
C ASN A 96 -9.10 1.91 17.24
N ALA A 97 -9.30 0.87 18.04
CA ALA A 97 -10.56 0.62 18.74
C ALA A 97 -10.88 1.71 19.77
N TYR A 98 -9.86 2.30 20.40
CA TYR A 98 -10.01 3.39 21.36
C TYR A 98 -10.36 4.72 20.67
N PHE A 99 -9.67 5.06 19.57
CA PHE A 99 -9.86 6.32 18.86
C PHE A 99 -11.05 6.29 17.88
N HIS A 100 -11.33 5.16 17.24
CA HIS A 100 -12.46 5.00 16.33
C HIS A 100 -13.68 4.43 17.06
N GLN A 101 -14.32 5.28 17.87
CA GLN A 101 -15.74 5.04 18.20
C GLN A 101 -16.58 5.10 16.91
N PRO A 102 -17.66 4.30 16.79
CA PRO A 102 -18.29 4.03 15.51
C PRO A 102 -18.84 5.32 14.86
N LEU A 103 -18.16 5.78 13.82
CA LEU A 103 -18.62 6.83 12.92
C LEU A 103 -19.60 6.21 11.92
N SER A 104 -20.80 5.85 12.39
CA SER A 104 -21.78 5.09 11.61
C SER A 104 -22.21 5.76 10.30
N LEU A 105 -22.15 7.09 10.23
CA LEU A 105 -22.48 7.86 9.03
C LEU A 105 -21.38 7.77 7.97
N GLU A 106 -20.12 7.60 8.36
CA GLU A 106 -18.98 7.59 7.45
C GLU A 106 -18.88 6.28 6.66
N VAL A 107 -19.24 5.18 7.31
CA VAL A 107 -19.23 3.83 6.72
C VAL A 107 -20.17 3.74 5.52
N ALA A 108 -21.33 4.39 5.56
CA ALA A 108 -22.31 4.35 4.48
C ALA A 108 -21.81 5.09 3.23
N ASP A 109 -21.24 6.28 3.40
CA ASP A 109 -20.71 7.07 2.28
C ASP A 109 -19.49 6.39 1.65
N ILE A 110 -18.56 5.89 2.48
CA ILE A 110 -17.40 5.18 1.96
C ILE A 110 -17.82 3.88 1.27
N GLY A 111 -18.75 3.11 1.84
CA GLY A 111 -19.27 1.89 1.23
C GLY A 111 -19.89 2.11 -0.15
N ARG A 112 -20.56 3.26 -0.35
CA ARG A 112 -21.07 3.66 -1.66
C ARG A 112 -19.94 3.97 -2.64
N VAL A 113 -18.92 4.73 -2.23
CA VAL A 113 -17.74 5.04 -3.09
C VAL A 113 -17.00 3.76 -3.48
N VAL A 114 -16.78 2.87 -2.52
CA VAL A 114 -16.17 1.55 -2.74
C VAL A 114 -16.92 0.76 -3.80
N THR A 115 -18.24 0.64 -3.65
CA THR A 115 -19.09 -0.10 -4.59
C THR A 115 -18.94 0.45 -6.01
N LEU A 116 -19.03 1.79 -6.13
CA LEU A 116 -18.97 2.50 -7.40
C LEU A 116 -17.61 2.32 -8.10
N VAL A 117 -16.52 2.47 -7.33
CA VAL A 117 -15.15 2.35 -7.83
C VAL A 117 -14.81 0.91 -8.21
N ASN A 118 -15.17 -0.08 -7.39
CA ASN A 118 -14.91 -1.49 -7.68
C ASN A 118 -15.61 -1.93 -8.97
N GLN A 119 -16.89 -1.60 -9.13
CA GLN A 119 -17.65 -1.90 -10.35
C GLN A 119 -16.99 -1.29 -11.59
N THR A 120 -16.57 -0.03 -11.49
CA THR A 120 -15.92 0.69 -12.59
C THR A 120 -14.57 0.08 -12.94
N PHE A 121 -13.73 -0.20 -11.93
CA PHE A 121 -12.40 -0.79 -12.10
C PHE A 121 -12.47 -2.13 -12.84
N PHE A 122 -13.31 -3.06 -12.34
CA PHE A 122 -13.42 -4.37 -12.95
C PHE A 122 -14.10 -4.34 -14.32
N SER A 123 -15.06 -3.45 -14.55
CA SER A 123 -15.66 -3.29 -15.86
C SER A 123 -14.62 -2.90 -16.91
N ARG A 124 -13.68 -2.00 -16.58
CA ARG A 124 -12.61 -1.56 -17.48
C ARG A 124 -11.60 -2.67 -17.78
N ILE A 125 -11.14 -3.37 -16.73
CA ILE A 125 -10.21 -4.50 -16.91
C ILE A 125 -10.84 -5.64 -17.72
N SER A 126 -12.13 -5.91 -17.51
CA SER A 126 -12.85 -6.95 -18.28
C SER A 126 -13.15 -6.53 -19.73
N GLY A 127 -13.44 -5.24 -19.96
CA GLY A 127 -13.82 -4.69 -21.26
C GLY A 127 -12.67 -4.55 -22.25
N GLY A 128 -11.44 -4.30 -21.77
CA GLY A 128 -10.23 -4.24 -22.61
C GLY A 128 -10.00 -5.52 -23.41
N ASN A 129 -10.34 -6.68 -22.83
CA ASN A 129 -10.16 -7.98 -23.48
C ASN A 129 -11.17 -8.26 -24.60
N ALA A 130 -12.35 -7.62 -24.59
CA ALA A 130 -13.39 -7.86 -25.59
C ALA A 130 -13.20 -7.02 -26.87
N ALA A 131 -12.53 -5.87 -26.79
CA ALA A 131 -12.44 -4.91 -27.90
C ALA A 131 -11.12 -4.99 -28.71
N SER A 132 -10.10 -5.71 -28.24
CA SER A 132 -8.74 -5.70 -28.83
C SER A 132 -8.48 -6.80 -29.90
N SER A 133 -9.50 -7.49 -30.41
CA SER A 133 -9.30 -8.61 -31.35
C SER A 133 -9.11 -8.22 -32.84
N THR A 134 -8.94 -6.93 -33.19
CA THR A 134 -8.84 -6.51 -34.61
C THR A 134 -7.69 -5.57 -35.00
N SER A 135 -6.64 -5.38 -34.20
CA SER A 135 -5.46 -4.65 -34.69
C SER A 135 -4.13 -5.30 -34.29
N ALA A 136 -3.39 -5.70 -35.33
CA ALA A 136 -2.13 -6.42 -35.23
C ALA A 136 -0.97 -5.54 -34.71
N ARG A 137 -0.45 -5.87 -33.52
CA ARG A 137 1.01 -5.92 -33.24
C ARG A 137 1.28 -6.53 -31.85
N GLY A 138 1.88 -7.72 -31.85
CA GLY A 138 2.62 -8.26 -30.69
C GLY A 138 1.79 -8.72 -29.49
N GLY A 139 0.69 -9.43 -29.72
CA GLY A 139 -0.10 -10.04 -28.64
C GLY A 139 0.70 -11.09 -27.87
N LEU A 140 0.83 -10.90 -26.56
CA LEU A 140 1.12 -11.95 -25.60
C LEU A 140 0.11 -13.08 -25.83
N SER A 141 0.57 -14.27 -26.22
CA SER A 141 -0.32 -15.43 -26.33
C SER A 141 -0.90 -15.74 -24.95
N GLU A 142 -2.23 -15.66 -24.84
CA GLU A 142 -3.00 -16.10 -23.69
C GLU A 142 -2.72 -17.58 -23.41
N SER A 143 -1.79 -17.81 -22.48
CA SER A 143 -1.53 -19.11 -21.87
C SER A 143 -1.51 -18.90 -20.36
N SER A 144 -2.62 -18.43 -19.82
CA SER A 144 -2.92 -18.60 -18.40
C SER A 144 -4.41 -18.43 -18.19
N SER A 145 -5.05 -19.51 -17.75
CA SER A 145 -6.33 -19.49 -17.04
C SER A 145 -6.21 -18.58 -15.81
N ALA A 146 -6.34 -17.27 -16.00
CA ALA A 146 -6.49 -16.34 -14.90
C ALA A 146 -7.85 -16.64 -14.24
N PRO A 147 -7.89 -16.95 -12.94
CA PRO A 147 -9.09 -17.47 -12.31
C PRO A 147 -10.19 -16.40 -12.30
N SER A 148 -11.28 -16.67 -13.03
CA SER A 148 -12.55 -15.94 -13.00
C SER A 148 -13.14 -15.76 -11.59
N HIS A 149 -12.61 -16.48 -10.60
CA HIS A 149 -12.99 -16.39 -9.18
C HIS A 149 -12.48 -15.15 -8.44
N ARG A 150 -11.52 -14.38 -8.96
CA ARG A 150 -11.00 -13.18 -8.24
C ARG A 150 -11.81 -11.91 -8.45
N GLN A 151 -12.68 -11.83 -9.47
CA GLN A 151 -13.46 -10.63 -9.76
C GLN A 151 -14.56 -10.33 -8.73
N SER A 152 -14.97 -11.30 -7.90
CA SER A 152 -16.21 -11.17 -7.10
C SER A 152 -16.03 -10.75 -5.65
N ASN A 153 -14.83 -10.88 -5.05
CA ASN A 153 -14.68 -10.75 -3.59
C ASN A 153 -13.49 -9.88 -3.20
N ILE A 154 -13.48 -8.61 -3.61
CA ILE A 154 -12.74 -7.63 -2.80
C ILE A 154 -13.61 -7.35 -1.57
N ASP A 155 -13.28 -8.02 -0.47
CA ASP A 155 -13.87 -7.73 0.82
C ASP A 155 -13.27 -6.43 1.35
N VAL A 156 -13.90 -5.31 0.98
CA VAL A 156 -13.61 -4.05 1.66
C VAL A 156 -14.19 -4.13 3.06
N ALA A 157 -13.34 -4.51 4.01
CA ALA A 157 -13.65 -4.45 5.43
C ALA A 157 -13.75 -2.98 5.85
N LEU A 158 -14.95 -2.39 5.69
CA LEU A 158 -15.22 -0.99 6.06
C LEU A 158 -15.13 -0.76 7.57
N THR A 159 -15.24 -1.81 8.37
CA THR A 159 -15.28 -1.74 9.83
C THR A 159 -14.62 -2.97 10.45
N GLY A 160 -13.32 -2.90 10.74
CA GLY A 160 -12.62 -3.96 11.48
C GLY A 160 -13.06 -4.10 12.95
N PHE A 161 -13.88 -3.17 13.47
CA PHE A 161 -14.20 -3.09 14.90
C PHE A 161 -15.59 -3.60 15.29
N SER A 162 -16.54 -3.72 14.35
CA SER A 162 -17.90 -4.17 14.70
C SER A 162 -17.92 -5.61 15.22
N GLU A 163 -16.95 -6.43 14.80
CA GLU A 163 -16.77 -7.79 15.28
C GLU A 163 -15.88 -7.91 16.52
N LEU A 164 -15.14 -6.86 16.88
CA LEU A 164 -14.31 -6.81 18.07
C LEU A 164 -15.16 -6.44 19.29
N ASN A 165 -15.65 -7.47 19.98
CA ASN A 165 -16.16 -7.26 21.33
C ASN A 165 -15.02 -7.30 22.35
N ALA A 166 -15.31 -6.85 23.58
CA ALA A 166 -14.34 -6.82 24.69
C ALA A 166 -13.68 -8.19 24.93
N SER A 167 -14.38 -9.30 24.67
CA SER A 167 -13.84 -10.65 24.83
C SER A 167 -12.81 -11.00 23.75
N LYS A 168 -13.08 -10.73 22.46
CA LYS A 168 -12.09 -10.96 21.40
C LYS A 168 -10.87 -10.06 21.58
N PHE A 169 -11.09 -8.83 22.03
CA PHE A 169 -10.03 -7.89 22.34
C PHE A 169 -9.15 -8.37 23.49
N ALA A 170 -9.74 -8.80 24.60
CA ALA A 170 -8.99 -9.38 25.72
C ALA A 170 -8.17 -10.60 25.26
N GLN A 171 -8.80 -11.53 24.53
CA GLN A 171 -8.10 -12.72 24.03
C GLN A 171 -6.93 -12.39 23.09
N LEU A 172 -7.02 -11.30 22.31
CA LEU A 172 -5.92 -10.86 21.44
C LEU A 172 -4.68 -10.44 22.26
N TYR A 173 -4.91 -9.78 23.39
CA TYR A 173 -3.86 -9.20 24.23
C TYR A 173 -3.52 -10.04 25.47
N ASP A 174 -4.26 -11.11 25.76
CA ASP A 174 -3.99 -12.03 26.89
C ASP A 174 -2.62 -12.70 26.80
N HIS A 175 -2.09 -12.84 25.58
CA HIS A 175 -0.77 -13.42 25.31
C HIS A 175 0.35 -12.39 25.23
N PHE A 176 0.03 -11.09 25.33
CA PHE A 176 1.05 -10.06 25.31
C PHE A 176 1.87 -10.10 26.60
N PRO A 177 3.18 -9.85 26.50
CA PRO A 177 4.03 -9.76 27.68
C PRO A 177 3.51 -8.68 28.63
N GLN A 178 3.58 -8.96 29.93
CA GLN A 178 3.21 -8.02 30.97
C GLN A 178 4.11 -6.79 30.89
N VAL A 179 3.50 -5.60 30.85
CA VAL A 179 4.23 -4.33 30.78
C VAL A 179 5.11 -4.20 32.03
N THR A 180 6.42 -4.11 31.81
CA THR A 180 7.41 -3.85 32.86
C THR A 180 7.79 -2.37 32.88
N ALA A 181 8.49 -1.94 33.93
CA ALA A 181 9.05 -0.58 34.01
C ALA A 181 10.18 -0.30 32.99
N SER A 182 10.65 -1.31 32.26
CA SER A 182 11.73 -1.16 31.27
C SER A 182 11.17 -1.20 29.86
N SER A 183 11.24 -0.07 29.15
CA SER A 183 10.82 0.04 27.74
C SER A 183 11.60 -0.91 26.83
N ILE A 184 12.91 -1.07 27.06
CA ILE A 184 13.76 -2.03 26.32
C ILE A 184 13.22 -3.45 26.51
N ARG A 185 12.93 -3.85 27.75
CA ARG A 185 12.43 -5.19 28.03
C ARG A 185 11.07 -5.42 27.37
N ASN A 186 10.15 -4.46 27.47
CA ASN A 186 8.84 -4.56 26.84
C ASN A 186 8.97 -4.71 25.32
N TRP A 187 9.84 -3.92 24.68
CA TRP A 187 10.11 -4.04 23.25
C TRP A 187 10.70 -5.40 22.87
N MET A 188 11.70 -5.88 23.62
CA MET A 188 12.32 -7.19 23.35
C MET A 188 11.32 -8.33 23.51
N GLU A 189 10.46 -8.30 24.53
CA GLU A 189 9.43 -9.31 24.74
C GLU A 189 8.37 -9.26 23.63
N LEU A 190 7.96 -8.08 23.18
CA LEU A 190 7.04 -7.91 22.04
C LEU A 190 7.66 -8.34 20.70
N ALA A 191 8.94 -8.00 20.47
CA ALA A 191 9.67 -8.42 19.27
C ALA A 191 9.86 -9.95 19.24
N ALA A 192 10.16 -10.57 20.39
CA ALA A 192 10.24 -12.02 20.53
C ALA A 192 8.87 -12.69 20.29
N PHE A 193 7.80 -12.12 20.85
CA PHE A 193 6.43 -12.59 20.61
C PHE A 193 6.06 -12.52 19.12
N ALA A 194 6.37 -11.40 18.47
CA ALA A 194 6.17 -11.21 17.04
C ALA A 194 6.98 -12.19 16.18
N ALA A 195 8.27 -12.38 16.50
CA ALA A 195 9.17 -13.28 15.77
C ALA A 195 8.82 -14.76 15.94
N ALA A 196 8.25 -15.15 17.09
CA ALA A 196 7.74 -16.50 17.32
C ALA A 196 6.46 -16.81 16.51
N GLY A 197 6.01 -15.87 15.67
CA GLY A 197 4.75 -15.97 14.96
C GLY A 197 3.58 -16.02 15.94
N GLY A 198 3.69 -15.25 17.04
CA GLY A 198 2.76 -15.26 18.17
C GLY A 198 1.34 -15.46 17.67
N LYS A 199 0.66 -16.52 18.10
CA LYS A 199 -0.60 -16.93 17.49
C LYS A 199 -1.74 -16.21 18.18
N SER A 200 -2.71 -15.75 17.41
CA SER A 200 -4.04 -15.42 17.90
C SER A 200 -4.67 -16.63 18.62
N PRO A 201 -5.75 -16.44 19.38
CA PRO A 201 -6.49 -17.52 20.04
C PRO A 201 -6.93 -18.64 19.09
N THR A 202 -7.08 -18.35 17.79
CA THR A 202 -7.47 -19.31 16.75
C THR A 202 -6.29 -20.05 16.12
N GLY A 203 -5.06 -19.79 16.58
CA GLY A 203 -3.84 -20.41 16.04
C GLY A 203 -3.28 -19.71 14.80
N THR A 204 -3.96 -18.68 14.28
CA THR A 204 -3.50 -17.84 13.16
C THR A 204 -2.36 -16.95 13.65
N PRO A 205 -1.23 -16.81 12.94
CA PRO A 205 -0.18 -15.87 13.31
C PRO A 205 -0.78 -14.48 13.57
N LEU A 206 -0.36 -13.80 14.64
CA LEU A 206 -0.90 -12.52 15.07
C LEU A 206 -0.75 -11.50 13.94
N TRP A 207 0.36 -11.51 13.21
CA TRP A 207 0.53 -10.64 12.04
C TRP A 207 -0.46 -10.93 10.92
N ASP A 208 -0.86 -12.19 10.74
CA ASP A 208 -1.90 -12.55 9.79
C ASP A 208 -3.25 -12.04 10.29
N PHE A 209 -3.58 -12.25 11.56
CA PHE A 209 -4.79 -11.70 12.18
C PHE A 209 -4.82 -10.16 12.18
N LEU A 210 -3.69 -9.50 12.47
CA LEU A 210 -3.56 -8.04 12.49
C LEU A 210 -3.62 -7.48 11.07
N SER A 211 -2.94 -8.08 10.10
CA SER A 211 -3.03 -7.67 8.70
C SER A 211 -4.43 -7.90 8.13
N GLU A 212 -5.07 -9.02 8.46
CA GLU A 212 -6.43 -9.36 8.03
C GLU A 212 -7.50 -8.41 8.61
N ASN A 213 -7.27 -7.84 9.79
CA ASN A 213 -8.30 -7.05 10.46
C ASN A 213 -7.95 -5.54 10.59
N PHE A 214 -6.67 -5.17 10.53
CA PHE A 214 -6.16 -3.85 10.96
C PHE A 214 -4.95 -3.31 10.17
N GLY A 215 -4.38 -4.05 9.22
CA GLY A 215 -3.23 -3.57 8.46
C GLY A 215 -3.55 -2.26 7.73
N ARG A 216 -2.56 -1.40 7.47
CA ARG A 216 -2.66 -0.42 6.35
C ARG A 216 -3.13 -1.17 5.11
N ALA A 217 -3.72 -0.51 4.09
CA ALA A 217 -4.07 -1.18 2.83
C ALA A 217 -2.85 -1.91 2.21
N THR A 218 -2.59 -3.12 2.67
CA THR A 218 -1.49 -3.99 2.34
C THR A 218 -2.19 -5.26 1.90
N GLY A 219 -2.47 -5.34 0.62
CA GLY A 219 -2.93 -6.59 0.04
C GLY A 219 -1.85 -7.62 0.30
N LYS A 220 -2.20 -8.70 1.01
CA LYS A 220 -1.59 -9.97 0.64
C LYS A 220 -2.11 -10.25 -0.76
N TYR A 221 -1.25 -10.67 -1.69
CA TYR A 221 -1.54 -10.97 -3.11
C TYR A 221 -2.75 -11.93 -3.36
N TRP A 222 -3.40 -12.41 -2.30
CA TRP A 222 -4.53 -13.33 -2.28
C TRP A 222 -5.69 -12.91 -1.33
N ASP A 223 -5.55 -11.86 -0.52
CA ASP A 223 -6.61 -11.31 0.35
C ASP A 223 -6.45 -9.78 0.41
N PHE A 224 -7.13 -9.08 -0.51
CA PHE A 224 -7.10 -7.62 -0.56
C PHE A 224 -8.15 -7.06 0.40
N ARG A 225 -7.67 -6.58 1.54
CA ARG A 225 -8.48 -5.83 2.51
C ARG A 225 -7.97 -4.41 2.59
N LEU A 226 -8.87 -3.46 2.33
CA LEU A 226 -8.56 -2.06 2.39
C LEU A 226 -9.02 -1.51 3.74
N ASN A 227 -8.06 -1.29 4.64
CA ASN A 227 -8.36 -0.68 5.93
C ASN A 227 -8.54 0.82 5.78
N LEU A 228 -9.73 1.28 6.14
CA LEU A 228 -10.12 2.67 6.10
C LEU A 228 -9.84 3.42 7.40
N ALA A 229 -9.21 2.79 8.41
CA ALA A 229 -8.84 3.46 9.65
C ALA A 229 -7.88 4.66 9.44
N HIS A 230 -7.41 4.91 8.22
CA HIS A 230 -6.60 6.08 7.87
C HIS A 230 -7.31 6.97 6.85
N MET A 231 -8.62 6.80 6.65
CA MET A 231 -9.46 7.73 5.90
C MET A 231 -9.79 8.94 6.79
N GLU A 232 -8.75 9.66 7.16
CA GLU A 232 -8.87 10.98 7.76
C GLU A 232 -8.57 12.03 6.70
N ASP A 233 -8.64 13.31 7.07
CA ASP A 233 -8.18 14.41 6.23
C ASP A 233 -6.75 14.13 5.72
N PRO A 234 -6.47 14.30 4.40
CA PRO A 234 -7.32 14.89 3.37
C PRO A 234 -8.14 13.88 2.56
N PHE A 235 -8.09 12.57 2.87
CA PHE A 235 -8.71 11.54 2.02
C PHE A 235 -10.22 11.45 2.19
N TYR A 236 -10.74 11.74 3.38
CA TYR A 236 -12.17 11.73 3.67
C TYR A 236 -12.57 12.97 4.48
N VAL A 237 -13.65 13.61 4.04
CA VAL A 237 -14.26 14.76 4.71
C VAL A 237 -15.77 14.54 4.71
N THR A 238 -16.44 14.74 5.84
CA THR A 238 -17.90 14.60 5.93
C THR A 238 -18.62 15.80 5.33
N ASN A 239 -19.87 15.62 4.89
CA ASN A 239 -20.73 16.69 4.35
C ASN A 239 -20.16 17.44 3.12
N VAL A 240 -19.32 16.77 2.32
CA VAL A 240 -18.76 17.31 1.08
C VAL A 240 -19.44 16.74 -0.16
N SER A 241 -19.12 17.28 -1.34
CA SER A 241 -19.63 16.74 -2.60
C SER A 241 -19.11 15.33 -2.85
N THR A 242 -19.90 14.52 -3.56
CA THR A 242 -19.46 13.17 -3.99
C THR A 242 -18.19 13.24 -4.85
N ALA A 243 -17.97 14.34 -5.58
CA ALA A 243 -16.74 14.56 -6.33
C ALA A 243 -15.50 14.56 -5.44
N ILE A 244 -15.56 15.24 -4.28
CA ILE A 244 -14.48 15.26 -3.29
C ILE A 244 -14.27 13.86 -2.69
N LEU A 245 -15.35 13.18 -2.30
CA LEU A 245 -15.26 11.83 -1.73
C LEU A 245 -14.65 10.81 -2.71
N VAL A 246 -15.05 10.85 -3.97
CA VAL A 246 -14.51 9.93 -4.99
C VAL A 246 -13.07 10.32 -5.38
N ALA A 247 -12.72 11.61 -5.36
CA ALA A 247 -11.35 12.06 -5.57
C ALA A 247 -10.40 11.63 -4.45
N GLY A 248 -10.85 11.67 -3.18
CA GLY A 248 -10.08 11.23 -2.02
C GLY A 248 -10.10 9.71 -1.85
N VAL A 249 -11.20 9.21 -1.28
CA VAL A 249 -11.41 7.80 -0.96
C VAL A 249 -11.37 6.93 -2.21
N GLY A 250 -12.06 7.33 -3.27
CA GLY A 250 -12.17 6.54 -4.50
C GLY A 250 -10.83 6.36 -5.21
N ALA A 251 -10.06 7.44 -5.39
CA ALA A 251 -8.72 7.37 -5.96
C ALA A 251 -7.79 6.48 -5.10
N ARG A 252 -7.85 6.61 -3.77
CA ARG A 252 -7.05 5.78 -2.87
C ARG A 252 -7.36 4.28 -3.02
N ILE A 253 -8.64 3.93 -3.14
CA ILE A 253 -9.07 2.56 -3.38
C ILE A 253 -8.51 2.05 -4.70
N VAL A 254 -8.71 2.78 -5.80
CA VAL A 254 -8.21 2.36 -7.12
C VAL A 254 -6.71 2.15 -7.12
N GLY A 255 -5.93 3.05 -6.51
CA GLY A 255 -4.49 2.90 -6.44
C GLY A 255 -4.11 1.57 -5.82
N ALA A 256 -4.75 1.21 -4.71
CA ALA A 256 -4.54 -0.08 -4.04
C ALA A 256 -5.02 -1.28 -4.89
N LEU A 257 -6.15 -1.17 -5.61
CA LEU A 257 -6.61 -2.20 -6.54
C LEU A 257 -5.66 -2.40 -7.72
N TYR A 258 -5.09 -1.31 -8.24
CA TYR A 258 -4.11 -1.34 -9.31
C TYR A 258 -2.87 -2.12 -8.87
N TYR A 259 -2.36 -1.83 -7.68
CA TYR A 259 -1.24 -2.59 -7.12
C TYR A 259 -1.55 -4.07 -6.99
N ASP A 260 -2.71 -4.44 -6.43
CA ASP A 260 -3.11 -5.83 -6.29
C ASP A 260 -3.24 -6.54 -7.65
N HIS A 261 -3.78 -5.84 -8.65
CA HIS A 261 -3.87 -6.36 -10.02
C HIS A 261 -2.49 -6.62 -10.66
N VAL A 262 -1.56 -5.66 -10.54
CA VAL A 262 -0.18 -5.81 -11.02
C VAL A 262 0.53 -6.95 -10.29
N ALA A 263 0.35 -6.99 -8.97
CA ALA A 263 0.84 -8.02 -8.07
C ALA A 263 0.33 -9.43 -8.43
N ALA A 264 -0.97 -9.57 -8.68
CA ALA A 264 -1.63 -10.83 -8.99
C ALA A 264 -1.16 -11.47 -10.30
N ARG A 265 -0.64 -10.66 -11.24
CA ARG A 265 -0.03 -11.17 -12.48
C ARG A 265 1.34 -11.85 -12.24
N GLY A 266 1.88 -11.77 -11.03
CA GLY A 266 3.13 -12.41 -10.62
C GLY A 266 4.37 -11.57 -10.95
N MET A 267 5.47 -11.80 -10.20
CA MET A 267 6.69 -10.98 -10.28
C MET A 267 7.29 -10.93 -11.70
N ASN A 268 7.22 -12.02 -12.46
CA ASN A 268 7.76 -12.08 -13.83
C ASN A 268 6.97 -11.20 -14.81
N ASN A 269 5.65 -11.08 -14.62
CA ASN A 269 4.82 -10.19 -15.45
C ASN A 269 4.87 -8.75 -14.96
N MET A 270 5.14 -8.53 -13.67
CA MET A 270 5.30 -7.19 -13.10
C MET A 270 6.47 -6.44 -13.76
N ALA A 271 7.63 -7.09 -13.95
CA ALA A 271 8.76 -6.47 -14.65
C ALA A 271 8.42 -6.07 -16.10
N LYS A 272 7.61 -6.89 -16.79
CA LYS A 272 7.15 -6.60 -18.14
C LYS A 272 6.14 -5.45 -18.18
N ILE A 273 5.09 -5.52 -17.36
CA ILE A 273 4.06 -4.46 -17.23
C ILE A 273 4.73 -3.15 -16.85
N TYR A 274 5.70 -3.22 -15.94
CA TYR A 274 6.51 -2.09 -15.54
C TYR A 274 7.29 -1.52 -16.72
N ALA A 275 8.02 -2.35 -17.48
CA ALA A 275 8.79 -1.89 -18.64
C ALA A 275 7.90 -1.27 -19.73
N ASP A 276 6.74 -1.88 -20.02
CA ASP A 276 5.77 -1.39 -20.99
C ASP A 276 5.17 -0.04 -20.56
N ASN A 277 4.84 0.09 -19.27
CA ASN A 277 4.30 1.33 -18.69
C ASN A 277 5.38 2.42 -18.56
N GLN A 278 6.61 2.04 -18.23
CA GLN A 278 7.76 2.95 -18.15
C GLN A 278 8.18 3.45 -19.53
N ALA A 279 7.97 2.69 -20.62
CA ALA A 279 8.14 3.21 -21.97
C ALA A 279 7.08 4.29 -22.30
N CYS A 280 5.95 4.28 -21.60
CA CYS A 280 4.91 5.29 -21.75
C CYS A 280 5.23 6.57 -20.96
N LEU A 281 5.62 6.45 -19.70
CA LEU A 281 6.11 7.54 -18.86
C LEU A 281 7.46 8.02 -19.43
N SER A 282 7.62 9.31 -19.74
CA SER A 282 8.85 9.79 -20.39
C SER A 282 10.12 9.38 -19.60
N PRO A 283 11.20 8.93 -20.26
CA PRO A 283 12.41 8.45 -19.58
C PRO A 283 13.01 9.56 -18.71
N GLY A 284 13.23 9.26 -17.42
CA GLY A 284 13.74 10.19 -16.43
C GLY A 284 12.77 10.51 -15.28
N SER A 285 11.65 9.77 -15.17
CA SER A 285 10.61 10.07 -14.18
C SER A 285 11.07 9.86 -12.74
N GLY A 286 11.68 8.74 -12.34
CA GLY A 286 12.13 8.56 -10.95
C GLY A 286 12.68 7.17 -10.65
N SER A 287 12.66 6.78 -9.37
CA SER A 287 12.94 5.40 -8.95
C SER A 287 11.83 4.45 -9.37
N GLU A 288 12.12 3.14 -9.45
CA GLU A 288 11.14 2.10 -9.84
C GLU A 288 9.87 2.12 -8.98
N SER A 289 10.03 2.35 -7.67
CA SER A 289 8.91 2.49 -6.74
C SER A 289 8.04 3.71 -7.04
N GLN A 290 8.63 4.85 -7.39
CA GLN A 290 7.87 6.07 -7.70
C GLN A 290 7.11 5.94 -9.02
N ASP A 291 7.67 5.22 -9.99
CA ASP A 291 7.01 5.00 -11.27
C ASP A 291 5.75 4.12 -11.09
N LEU A 292 5.78 3.11 -10.21
CA LEU A 292 4.59 2.33 -9.87
C LEU A 292 3.52 3.15 -9.14
N GLU A 293 3.92 4.05 -8.22
CA GLU A 293 3.01 5.00 -7.56
C GLU A 293 2.31 5.92 -8.54
N ILE A 294 3.03 6.42 -9.54
CA ILE A 294 2.44 7.25 -10.59
C ILE A 294 1.50 6.45 -11.48
N GLN A 295 1.85 5.21 -11.83
CA GLN A 295 0.96 4.34 -12.60
C GLN A 295 -0.36 4.08 -11.84
N GLY A 296 -0.26 3.78 -10.55
CA GLY A 296 -1.42 3.65 -9.66
C GLY A 296 -2.24 4.93 -9.61
N ALA A 297 -1.59 6.09 -9.53
CA ALA A 297 -2.27 7.39 -9.54
C ALA A 297 -2.95 7.71 -10.88
N ILE A 298 -2.35 7.36 -12.03
CA ILE A 298 -2.96 7.47 -13.37
C ILE A 298 -4.24 6.62 -13.43
N ALA A 299 -4.16 5.35 -13.02
CA ALA A 299 -5.32 4.46 -12.96
C ALA A 299 -6.40 5.03 -12.02
N SER A 300 -5.97 5.61 -10.89
CA SER A 300 -6.85 6.19 -9.88
C SER A 300 -7.67 7.34 -10.41
N VAL A 301 -7.06 8.29 -11.11
CA VAL A 301 -7.77 9.42 -11.72
C VAL A 301 -8.80 8.90 -12.73
N ASP A 302 -8.42 8.00 -13.62
CA ASP A 302 -9.28 7.54 -14.72
C ASP A 302 -10.48 6.72 -14.24
N VAL A 303 -10.25 5.75 -13.34
CA VAL A 303 -11.30 4.88 -12.82
C VAL A 303 -12.19 5.63 -11.82
N ALA A 304 -11.62 6.38 -10.87
CA ALA A 304 -12.43 7.11 -9.89
C ALA A 304 -13.27 8.20 -10.57
N TRP A 305 -12.73 8.86 -11.60
CA TRP A 305 -13.53 9.80 -12.39
C TRP A 305 -14.68 9.11 -13.14
N ALA A 306 -14.42 7.99 -13.81
CA ALA A 306 -15.47 7.26 -14.51
C ALA A 306 -16.54 6.71 -13.55
N ALA A 307 -16.12 6.29 -12.36
CA ALA A 307 -16.99 5.88 -11.27
C ALA A 307 -17.92 7.04 -10.90
N LEU A 308 -17.35 8.23 -10.61
CA LEU A 308 -18.11 9.44 -10.30
C LEU A 308 -19.13 9.77 -11.40
N LYS A 309 -18.72 9.74 -12.68
CA LYS A 309 -19.62 10.01 -13.81
C LYS A 309 -20.79 9.01 -13.86
N SER A 310 -20.52 7.71 -13.73
CA SER A 310 -21.55 6.67 -13.78
C SER A 310 -22.59 6.80 -12.64
N SER A 311 -22.19 7.31 -11.48
CA SER A 311 -23.11 7.53 -10.36
C SER A 311 -24.21 8.54 -10.67
N SER A 312 -23.91 9.57 -11.46
CA SER A 312 -24.92 10.58 -11.84
C SER A 312 -25.97 10.06 -12.80
N GLU A 313 -25.57 9.20 -13.74
CA GLU A 313 -26.43 8.64 -14.79
C GLU A 313 -27.49 7.69 -14.22
N SER A 314 -27.17 7.00 -13.10
CA SER A 314 -28.07 6.06 -12.43
C SER A 314 -29.27 6.70 -11.71
N SER A 315 -29.26 8.02 -11.49
CA SER A 315 -30.29 8.72 -10.70
C SER A 315 -31.54 9.15 -11.50
N GLY A 316 -31.65 8.76 -12.79
CA GLY A 316 -32.87 8.93 -13.61
C GLY A 316 -33.20 10.37 -14.02
N SER A 317 -32.50 11.36 -13.47
CA SER A 317 -32.42 12.71 -14.01
C SER A 317 -30.98 12.94 -14.48
N PRO A 318 -30.74 13.43 -15.70
CA PRO A 318 -29.45 13.94 -16.08
C PRO A 318 -29.18 15.19 -15.23
N LYS A 319 -28.70 14.98 -14.00
CA LYS A 319 -28.01 16.03 -13.28
C LYS A 319 -26.77 16.27 -14.12
N ASN A 320 -26.81 17.29 -14.97
CA ASN A 320 -25.63 17.83 -15.61
C ASN A 320 -24.59 17.96 -14.50
N PHE A 321 -23.54 17.14 -14.57
CA PHE A 321 -22.40 17.28 -13.68
C PHE A 321 -21.97 18.74 -13.79
N SER A 322 -22.03 19.46 -12.67
CA SER A 322 -21.74 20.88 -12.75
C SER A 322 -20.29 21.02 -13.18
N ALA A 323 -19.96 22.02 -14.00
CA ALA A 323 -18.55 22.31 -14.29
C ALA A 323 -17.74 22.46 -12.98
N ALA A 324 -18.40 22.85 -11.88
CA ALA A 324 -17.84 22.89 -10.55
C ALA A 324 -17.44 21.50 -10.02
N ASP A 325 -18.24 20.44 -10.19
CA ASP A 325 -17.90 19.11 -9.70
C ASP A 325 -16.69 18.51 -10.42
N ASN A 326 -16.53 18.79 -11.72
CA ASN A 326 -15.33 18.38 -12.49
C ASN A 326 -14.08 19.03 -11.91
N VAL A 327 -14.12 20.35 -11.73
CA VAL A 327 -13.01 21.12 -11.16
C VAL A 327 -12.73 20.65 -9.74
N LEU A 328 -13.77 20.45 -8.92
CA LEU A 328 -13.63 19.98 -7.54
C LEU A 328 -12.95 18.61 -7.46
N PHE A 329 -13.33 17.64 -8.31
CA PHE A 329 -12.68 16.33 -8.30
C PHE A 329 -11.17 16.43 -8.55
N PHE A 330 -10.76 17.08 -9.64
CA PHE A 330 -9.35 17.15 -10.01
C PHE A 330 -8.54 18.05 -9.08
N SER A 331 -9.12 19.17 -8.61
CA SER A 331 -8.48 20.03 -7.62
C SER A 331 -8.29 19.30 -6.29
N PHE A 332 -9.29 18.54 -5.83
CA PHE A 332 -9.19 17.78 -4.59
C PHE A 332 -8.21 16.61 -4.71
N PHE A 333 -8.18 15.92 -5.85
CA PHE A 333 -7.17 14.89 -6.12
C PHE A 333 -5.75 15.45 -5.95
N CYS A 334 -5.46 16.65 -6.47
CA CYS A 334 -4.16 17.29 -6.28
C CYS A 334 -3.93 17.77 -4.84
N TYR A 335 -4.98 18.20 -4.14
CA TYR A 335 -4.90 18.61 -2.74
C TYR A 335 -4.35 17.50 -1.83
N LEU A 336 -4.63 16.22 -2.14
CA LEU A 336 -4.10 15.07 -1.41
C LEU A 336 -2.57 15.02 -1.35
N PHE A 337 -1.90 15.68 -2.29
CA PHE A 337 -0.44 15.67 -2.43
C PHE A 337 0.22 16.99 -2.04
N CYS A 338 -0.54 17.97 -1.54
CA CYS A 338 0.02 19.23 -1.07
C CYS A 338 0.93 19.00 0.15
N GLY A 339 2.18 19.48 0.07
CA GLY A 339 3.18 19.36 1.14
C GLY A 339 4.08 18.13 1.03
N ASP A 340 3.78 17.21 0.12
CA ASP A 340 4.68 16.10 -0.22
C ASP A 340 5.84 16.60 -1.11
N PRO A 341 7.12 16.22 -0.84
CA PRO A 341 8.26 16.54 -1.70
C PRO A 341 8.07 16.16 -3.18
N ASP A 342 7.36 15.05 -3.44
CA ASP A 342 7.04 14.56 -4.79
C ASP A 342 5.61 14.98 -5.22
N GLY A 343 4.94 15.82 -4.45
CA GLY A 343 3.52 16.10 -4.59
C GLY A 343 3.13 16.75 -5.92
N GLU A 344 3.97 17.65 -6.45
CA GLU A 344 3.75 18.25 -7.77
C GLU A 344 3.72 17.16 -8.86
N ARG A 345 4.62 16.19 -8.79
CA ARG A 345 4.70 15.09 -9.74
C ARG A 345 3.51 14.14 -9.59
N MET A 346 3.13 13.81 -8.35
CA MET A 346 1.99 12.94 -8.04
C MET A 346 0.63 13.55 -8.43
N CYS A 347 0.52 14.87 -8.46
CA CYS A 347 -0.64 15.57 -9.00
C CYS A 347 -0.55 15.70 -10.54
N ASN A 348 0.53 16.27 -11.07
CA ASN A 348 0.57 16.70 -12.47
C ASN A 348 0.64 15.53 -13.45
N VAL A 349 1.45 14.50 -13.18
CA VAL A 349 1.68 13.41 -14.14
C VAL A 349 0.39 12.60 -14.38
N PRO A 350 -0.37 12.19 -13.35
CA PRO A 350 -1.67 11.55 -13.58
C PRO A 350 -2.65 12.40 -14.40
N LEU A 351 -2.68 13.71 -14.16
CA LEU A 351 -3.58 14.62 -14.86
C LEU A 351 -3.17 14.88 -16.32
N GLN A 352 -1.88 14.89 -16.63
CA GLN A 352 -1.37 14.94 -18.01
C GLN A 352 -1.90 13.78 -18.86
N HIS A 353 -2.02 12.61 -18.24
CA HIS A 353 -2.52 11.40 -18.88
C HIS A 353 -4.05 11.30 -18.90
N SER A 354 -4.77 12.20 -18.23
CA SER A 354 -6.23 12.25 -18.25
C SER A 354 -6.75 13.17 -19.37
N THR A 355 -7.44 12.59 -20.37
CA THR A 355 -8.17 13.38 -21.38
C THR A 355 -9.30 14.18 -20.76
N THR A 356 -9.96 13.61 -19.75
CA THR A 356 -11.07 14.26 -19.08
C THR A 356 -10.64 15.49 -18.30
N PHE A 357 -9.49 15.43 -17.62
CA PHE A 357 -8.90 16.61 -16.97
C PHE A 357 -8.67 17.73 -17.98
N SER A 358 -7.98 17.43 -19.09
CA SER A 358 -7.69 18.43 -20.12
C SER A 358 -8.95 19.04 -20.74
N GLY A 359 -10.04 18.25 -20.86
CA GLY A 359 -11.33 18.76 -21.31
C GLY A 359 -12.02 19.65 -20.26
N ALA A 360 -11.98 19.26 -18.99
CA ALA A 360 -12.59 20.01 -17.89
C ALA A 360 -11.93 21.39 -17.66
N PHE A 361 -10.61 21.48 -17.86
CA PHE A 361 -9.84 22.72 -17.69
C PHE A 361 -9.53 23.45 -19.00
N GLY A 362 -10.01 22.96 -20.15
CA GLY A 362 -9.78 23.58 -21.45
C GLY A 362 -8.31 23.65 -21.86
N CYS A 363 -7.50 22.65 -21.48
CA CYS A 363 -6.08 22.63 -21.79
C CYS A 363 -5.84 22.41 -23.29
N GLY A 364 -5.12 23.34 -23.93
CA GLY A 364 -4.75 23.23 -25.35
C GLY A 364 -3.90 21.99 -25.65
N SER A 365 -4.10 21.39 -26.82
CA SER A 365 -3.32 20.22 -27.27
C SER A 365 -1.82 20.53 -27.34
N GLY A 366 -0.99 19.65 -26.77
CA GLY A 366 0.46 19.83 -26.69
C GLY A 366 0.93 20.78 -25.59
N SER A 367 0.01 21.33 -24.77
CA SER A 367 0.41 22.04 -23.55
C SER A 367 1.01 21.06 -22.53
N PHE A 368 1.73 21.59 -21.55
CA PHE A 368 2.36 20.79 -20.49
C PHE A 368 1.36 19.83 -19.81
N MET A 369 0.14 20.31 -19.54
CA MET A 369 -0.92 19.52 -18.90
C MET A 369 -1.82 18.74 -19.87
N ASN A 370 -1.57 18.82 -21.17
CA ASN A 370 -2.26 18.04 -22.19
C ASN A 370 -1.28 17.59 -23.29
N PRO A 371 -0.28 16.75 -22.93
CA PRO A 371 0.67 16.23 -23.90
C PRO A 371 -0.02 15.35 -24.95
N GLN A 372 0.60 15.24 -26.12
CA GLN A 372 0.07 14.42 -27.22
C GLN A 372 0.08 12.92 -26.90
N LYS A 373 1.12 12.44 -26.21
CA LYS A 373 1.22 11.06 -25.76
C LYS A 373 0.60 10.94 -24.36
N LYS A 374 -0.44 10.14 -24.24
CA LYS A 374 -1.08 9.81 -22.96
C LYS A 374 -0.92 8.32 -22.66
N CYS A 375 -0.82 7.98 -21.39
CA CYS A 375 -0.70 6.61 -20.91
C CYS A 375 -2.03 6.17 -20.32
N ILE A 376 -2.42 4.92 -20.60
CA ILE A 376 -3.62 4.30 -20.06
C ILE A 376 -3.17 3.06 -19.29
N MET A 377 -3.50 3.00 -18.00
CA MET A 377 -3.00 1.95 -17.09
C MET A 377 -4.04 0.85 -16.81
N THR A 378 -5.23 0.96 -17.38
CA THR A 378 -6.37 0.07 -17.09
C THR A 378 -6.80 -0.82 -18.25
N GLU A 379 -5.98 -0.89 -19.31
CA GLU A 379 -6.21 -1.69 -20.52
C GLU A 379 -5.41 -2.99 -20.54
#